data_AF-A0A955SNY5-F1
#
_entry.id   AF-A0A955SNY5-F1
#
_cell.length_a   1.000
_cell.length_b   1.000
_cell.length_c   1.000
_cell.angle_alpha   90.00
_cell.angle_beta   90.00
_cell.angle_gamma   90.00
#
_symmetry.space_group_name_H-M   'P 1'
#
loop_
_entity.id
_entity.type
_entity.pdbx_description
1 polymer ?
#
loop_
_entity_poly.entity_id
_entity_poly.type
_entity_poly.pdbx_seq_one_letter_code
_entity_poly.pdbx_strand_id
1 'polypeptide(L)'
;MRFFFATKKLFFLLSILSAYQCAQAATGPRFLWIDPRDPARSNLSAGDLDQIRSEGINALLFPALFEGRIRYSSNLLPAPSNSWDLPTQLRLAREQGF
;
A
#
# COMPACT_ATOMS: atom_id res chain seq x y z
N MET A 1 -6.92 -48.07 -19.95
CA MET A 1 -7.45 -46.69 -20.11
C MET A 1 -7.34 -45.87 -18.81
N ARG A 2 -6.13 -45.54 -18.35
CA ARG A 2 -5.91 -44.76 -17.10
C ARG A 2 -5.17 -43.43 -17.29
N PHE A 3 -4.54 -43.22 -18.45
CA PHE A 3 -3.74 -42.03 -18.74
C PHE A 3 -4.54 -40.78 -19.15
N PHE A 4 -5.83 -40.92 -19.49
CA PHE A 4 -6.67 -39.79 -19.93
C PHE A 4 -7.26 -38.95 -18.78
N PHE A 5 -7.24 -39.47 -17.54
CA PHE A 5 -7.87 -38.81 -16.40
C PHE A 5 -6.94 -37.82 -15.69
N ALA A 6 -5.62 -38.03 -15.76
CA ALA A 6 -4.64 -37.17 -15.10
C ALA A 6 -4.46 -35.83 -15.83
N THR A 7 -4.46 -35.85 -17.17
CA THR A 7 -4.28 -34.65 -18.02
C THR A 7 -5.43 -33.66 -17.91
N LYS A 8 -6.69 -34.13 -17.79
CA LYS A 8 -7.84 -33.24 -17.58
C LYS A 8 -7.79 -32.48 -16.25
N LYS A 9 -7.33 -33.13 -15.18
CA LYS A 9 -7.20 -32.48 -13.86
C LYS A 9 -6.10 -31.43 -13.83
N LEU A 10 -4.97 -31.69 -14.51
CA LEU A 10 -3.87 -30.74 -14.61
C LEU A 10 -4.29 -29.47 -15.37
N PHE A 11 -4.95 -29.63 -16.51
CA PHE A 11 -5.49 -28.49 -17.28
C PHE A 11 -6.48 -27.66 -16.46
N PHE A 12 -7.39 -28.31 -15.73
CA PHE A 12 -8.37 -27.60 -14.89
C PHE A 12 -7.71 -26.77 -13.78
N LEU A 13 -6.66 -27.31 -13.13
CA LEU A 13 -5.89 -26.57 -12.13
C LEU A 13 -5.14 -25.37 -12.71
N LEU A 14 -4.54 -25.53 -13.90
CA LEU A 14 -3.89 -24.44 -14.63
C LEU A 14 -4.88 -23.34 -15.03
N SER A 15 -6.09 -23.68 -15.45
CA SER A 15 -7.15 -22.72 -15.77
C SER A 15 -7.57 -21.90 -14.55
N ILE A 16 -7.68 -22.54 -13.38
CA ILE A 16 -8.01 -21.85 -12.12
C ILE A 16 -6.88 -20.92 -11.71
N LEU A 17 -5.62 -21.36 -11.79
CA LEU A 17 -4.46 -20.53 -11.48
C LEU A 17 -4.40 -19.29 -12.38
N SER A 18 -4.63 -19.48 -13.69
CA SER A 18 -4.64 -18.39 -14.67
C SER A 18 -5.79 -17.41 -14.43
N ALA A 19 -6.99 -17.92 -14.09
CA ALA A 19 -8.12 -17.07 -13.71
C ALA A 19 -7.87 -16.30 -12.41
N TYR A 20 -7.17 -16.91 -11.44
CA TYR A 20 -6.79 -16.25 -10.19
C TYR A 20 -5.80 -15.11 -10.43
N GLN A 21 -4.79 -15.33 -11.29
CA GLN A 21 -3.83 -14.29 -11.66
C GLN A 21 -4.50 -13.13 -12.42
N CYS A 22 -5.47 -13.42 -13.30
CA CYS A 22 -6.27 -12.37 -13.94
C CYS A 22 -7.17 -11.62 -12.94
N ALA A 23 -7.77 -12.31 -11.97
CA ALA A 23 -8.60 -11.67 -10.95
C ALA A 23 -7.79 -10.76 -10.01
N GLN A 24 -6.55 -11.14 -9.70
CA GLN A 24 -5.65 -10.36 -8.86
C GLN A 24 -5.06 -9.15 -9.59
N ALA A 25 -4.94 -9.21 -10.91
CA ALA A 25 -4.63 -8.05 -11.76
C ALA A 25 -5.83 -7.11 -11.97
N ALA A 26 -7.06 -7.59 -11.77
CA ALA A 26 -8.29 -6.81 -11.97
C ALA A 26 -8.67 -5.92 -10.77
N THR A 27 -8.06 -6.12 -9.61
CA THR A 27 -8.19 -5.18 -8.50
C THR A 27 -7.33 -3.96 -8.79
N GLY A 28 -7.98 -2.86 -9.19
CA GLY A 28 -7.32 -1.57 -9.41
C GLY A 28 -6.53 -1.08 -8.19
N PRO A 29 -5.76 0.01 -8.33
CA PRO A 29 -4.89 0.46 -7.27
C PRO A 29 -5.68 0.78 -6.00
N ARG A 30 -5.21 0.26 -4.87
CA ARG A 30 -5.82 0.41 -3.55
C ARG A 30 -4.94 1.34 -2.74
N PHE A 31 -5.48 2.53 -2.48
CA PHE A 31 -4.78 3.60 -1.80
C PHE A 31 -5.22 3.70 -0.34
N LEU A 32 -4.28 4.04 0.53
CA LEU A 32 -4.58 4.47 1.89
C LEU A 32 -4.28 5.96 2.04
N TRP A 33 -5.30 6.72 2.40
CA TRP A 33 -5.15 8.10 2.83
C TRP A 33 -4.66 8.15 4.28
N ILE A 34 -3.51 8.77 4.52
CA ILE A 34 -2.99 8.98 5.87
C ILE A 34 -3.61 10.27 6.43
N ASP A 35 -4.48 10.13 7.43
CA ASP A 35 -5.10 11.28 8.07
C ASP A 35 -4.05 12.02 8.93
N PRO A 36 -3.71 13.27 8.59
CA PRO A 36 -2.69 14.03 9.31
C PRO A 36 -3.14 14.48 10.70
N ARG A 37 -4.43 14.29 11.07
CA ARG A 37 -4.97 14.53 12.42
C ARG A 37 -4.77 13.34 13.34
N ASP A 38 -4.51 12.15 12.81
CA ASP A 38 -4.28 10.95 13.59
C ASP A 38 -2.77 10.83 13.92
N PRO A 39 -2.36 11.13 15.18
CA PRO A 39 -0.97 11.03 15.55
C PRO A 39 -0.44 9.58 15.46
N ALA A 40 -1.31 8.57 15.60
CA ALA A 40 -0.90 7.16 15.49
C ALA A 40 -0.47 6.79 14.07
N ARG A 41 -1.00 7.48 13.05
CA ARG A 41 -0.65 7.25 11.63
C ARG A 41 0.39 8.22 11.08
N SER A 42 0.82 9.19 11.89
CA SER A 42 1.84 10.16 11.49
C SER A 42 3.26 9.56 11.42
N ASN A 43 3.51 8.48 12.15
CA ASN A 43 4.80 7.79 12.23
C ASN A 43 4.62 6.28 12.06
N LEU A 44 4.31 5.82 10.85
CA LEU A 44 4.20 4.39 10.56
C LEU A 44 5.56 3.71 10.72
N SER A 45 5.54 2.54 11.33
CA SER A 45 6.67 1.62 11.39
C SER A 45 6.69 0.69 10.18
N ALA A 46 7.80 -0.03 9.98
CA ALA A 46 7.88 -1.07 8.95
C ALA A 46 6.79 -2.15 9.11
N GLY A 47 6.48 -2.53 10.35
CA GLY A 47 5.43 -3.51 10.65
C GLY A 47 4.04 -3.01 10.26
N ASP A 48 3.74 -1.73 10.47
CA ASP A 48 2.47 -1.13 10.03
C ASP A 48 2.35 -1.16 8.52
N LEU A 49 3.45 -0.88 7.81
CA LEU A 49 3.51 -0.90 6.34
C LEU A 49 3.37 -2.32 5.77
N ASP A 50 3.94 -3.33 6.44
CA ASP A 50 3.74 -4.73 6.07
C ASP A 50 2.28 -5.15 6.27
N GLN A 51 1.65 -4.74 7.38
CA GLN A 51 0.24 -4.98 7.61
C GLN A 51 -0.63 -4.31 6.53
N ILE A 52 -0.40 -3.02 6.24
CA ILE A 52 -1.13 -2.27 5.21
C ILE A 52 -1.01 -2.98 3.84
N ARG A 53 0.17 -3.51 3.51
CA ARG A 53 0.38 -4.26 2.26
C ARG A 53 -0.37 -5.58 2.25
N SER A 54 -0.41 -6.29 3.39
CA SER A 54 -1.18 -7.53 3.54
C SER A 54 -2.68 -7.32 3.36
N GLU A 55 -3.19 -6.13 3.66
CA GLU A 55 -4.58 -5.73 3.38
C GLU A 55 -4.84 -5.46 1.89
N GLY A 56 -3.82 -5.56 1.05
CA GLY A 56 -3.86 -5.36 -0.40
C GLY A 56 -3.74 -3.90 -0.83
N ILE A 57 -3.33 -3.00 0.06
CA ILE A 57 -3.03 -1.60 -0.26
C ILE A 57 -1.65 -1.54 -0.90
N ASN A 58 -1.54 -0.85 -2.03
CA ASN A 58 -0.31 -0.78 -2.82
C ASN A 58 0.20 0.64 -3.04
N ALA A 59 -0.48 1.65 -2.49
CA ALA A 59 -0.02 3.03 -2.52
C ALA A 59 -0.52 3.81 -1.30
N LEU A 60 0.32 4.74 -0.82
CA LEU A 60 0.02 5.59 0.33
C LEU A 60 -0.09 7.05 -0.11
N LEU A 61 -1.11 7.74 0.40
CA LEU A 61 -1.34 9.14 0.11
C LEU A 61 -1.02 9.97 1.35
N PHE A 62 0.08 10.72 1.27
CA PHE A 62 0.52 11.66 2.29
C PHE A 62 0.12 13.11 1.88
N PRO A 63 -0.95 13.71 2.46
CA PRO A 63 -1.28 15.13 2.29
C PRO A 63 -0.24 16.15 2.79
N ALA A 64 0.61 16.64 1.88
CA ALA A 64 1.55 17.73 2.13
C ALA A 64 0.89 19.02 2.69
N LEU A 65 -0.34 19.32 2.25
CA LEU A 65 -1.17 20.44 2.68
C LEU A 65 -2.53 19.92 3.18
N PHE A 66 -2.95 20.37 4.35
CA PHE A 66 -4.23 19.98 4.97
C PHE A 66 -4.81 21.16 5.76
N GLU A 67 -6.10 21.45 5.57
CA GLU A 67 -6.79 22.59 6.22
C GLU A 67 -6.06 23.93 6.06
N GLY A 68 -5.45 24.17 4.89
CA GLY A 68 -4.71 25.40 4.59
C GLY A 68 -3.35 25.50 5.30
N ARG A 69 -2.87 24.44 5.94
CA ARG A 69 -1.58 24.39 6.64
C ARG A 69 -0.65 23.37 5.99
N ILE A 70 0.62 23.73 5.85
CA ILE A 70 1.66 22.76 5.51
C ILE A 70 1.86 21.83 6.70
N ARG A 71 1.95 20.53 6.41
CA ARG A 71 2.05 19.50 7.44
C ARG A 71 3.49 19.04 7.69
N TYR A 72 4.44 19.36 6.83
CA TYR A 72 5.85 18.96 6.93
C TYR A 72 6.78 20.17 7.11
N SER A 73 7.97 19.96 7.67
CA SER A 73 8.96 21.03 7.79
C SER A 73 9.52 21.42 6.42
N SER A 74 9.54 22.72 6.13
CA SER A 74 10.10 23.28 4.91
C SER A 74 10.86 24.57 5.21
N ASN A 75 11.76 24.97 4.32
CA ASN A 75 12.51 26.23 4.47
C ASN A 75 11.63 27.48 4.29
N LEU A 76 10.43 27.34 3.70
CA LEU A 76 9.58 28.46 3.33
C LEU A 76 8.47 28.73 4.35
N LEU A 77 7.99 27.68 5.02
CA LEU A 77 6.88 27.76 5.97
C LEU A 77 7.20 26.91 7.20
N PRO A 78 7.10 27.49 8.42
CA PRO A 78 7.28 26.73 9.65
C PRO A 78 6.14 25.72 9.78
N ALA A 79 6.49 24.47 10.10
CA ALA A 79 5.51 23.43 10.31
C ALA A 79 4.88 23.56 11.70
N PRO A 80 3.61 23.15 11.88
CA PRO A 80 2.99 23.09 13.18
C PRO A 80 3.70 22.05 14.07
N SER A 81 3.55 22.15 15.40
CA SER A 81 4.14 21.20 16.36
C SER A 81 3.72 19.74 16.15
N ASN A 82 2.62 19.51 15.43
CA ASN A 82 2.15 18.19 15.01
C ASN A 82 2.50 17.85 13.55
N SER A 83 3.62 18.37 13.05
CA SER A 83 4.15 18.01 11.74
C SER A 83 4.74 16.60 11.77
N TRP A 84 4.32 15.77 10.82
CA TRP A 84 4.97 14.49 10.52
C TRP A 84 6.36 14.66 9.89
N ASP A 85 7.21 13.67 10.14
CA ASP A 85 8.50 13.52 9.44
C ASP A 85 8.27 12.90 8.05
N LEU A 86 7.70 13.72 7.16
CA LEU A 86 7.33 13.31 5.81
C LEU A 86 8.52 12.71 5.02
N PRO A 87 9.76 13.27 5.06
CA PRO A 87 10.91 12.65 4.41
C PRO A 87 11.19 11.22 4.88
N THR A 88 11.14 10.97 6.20
CA THR A 88 11.38 9.63 6.74
C THR A 88 10.26 8.67 6.38
N GLN A 89 9.00 9.09 6.45
CA GLN A 89 7.85 8.27 6.08
C GLN A 89 7.87 7.89 4.60
N LEU A 90 8.20 8.83 3.71
CA LEU A 90 8.33 8.56 2.27
C LEU A 90 9.49 7.61 1.96
N ARG A 91 10.63 7.76 2.64
CA ARG A 91 11.76 6.83 2.51
C ARG A 91 11.35 5.42 2.93
N LEU A 92 10.72 5.30 4.10
CA LEU A 92 10.28 4.00 4.64
C LEU A 92 9.24 3.35 3.73
N ALA A 93 8.23 4.10 3.26
CA ALA A 93 7.24 3.61 2.31
C ALA A 93 7.88 3.08 1.03
N ARG A 94 8.87 3.80 0.48
CA ARG A 94 9.62 3.39 -0.70
C ARG A 94 10.45 2.12 -0.46
N GLU A 95 11.12 2.01 0.70
CA GLU A 95 11.86 0.79 1.08
C GLU A 95 10.93 -0.43 1.19
N GLN A 96 9.67 -0.18 1.53
CA GLN A 96 8.60 -1.17 1.62
C GLN A 96 7.86 -1.42 0.30
N GLY A 97 8.21 -0.73 -0.79
CA GLY A 97 7.63 -0.96 -2.11
C GLY A 97 6.22 -0.38 -2.31
N PHE A 98 5.87 0.67 -1.57
CA PHE A 98 4.73 1.55 -1.85
C PHE A 98 5.08 2.66 -2.85
#